data_AF-A0A6G6YLM1-F1
#
_entry.id   AF-A0A6G6YLM1-F1
#
_cell.length_a   1.000
_cell.length_b   1.000
_cell.length_c   1.000
_cell.angle_alpha   90.00
_cell.angle_beta   90.00
_cell.angle_gamma   90.00
#
_symmetry.space_group_name_H-M   'P 1'
#
loop_
_entity.id
_entity.type
_entity.pdbx_description
1 polymer ?
#
loop_
_entity_poly.entity_id
_entity_poly.type
_entity_poly.pdbx_seq_one_letter_code
_entity_poly.pdbx_strand_id
1 'polypeptide(L)' 'MIASKEQPQMSSPQPDMSEEARSKDAFFIQLAEITEAMIAAHGKDFATGALVLSAKFVAEGKPLIKRASGG' A
#
# COMPACT_ATOMS: atom_id res chain seq x y z
N MET A 1 51.41 17.93 11.46
CA MET A 1 51.01 18.12 10.05
C MET A 1 49.92 17.12 9.75
N ILE A 2 48.72 17.64 9.51
CA ILE A 2 47.45 16.91 9.33
C ILE A 2 47.34 16.44 7.88
N ALA A 3 47.27 15.13 7.66
CA ALA A 3 46.89 14.56 6.37
C ALA A 3 45.47 14.02 6.50
N SER A 4 44.49 14.92 6.42
CA SER A 4 43.09 14.57 6.25
C SER A 4 42.93 13.92 4.88
N LYS A 5 42.74 12.60 4.87
CA LYS A 5 42.32 11.89 3.66
C LYS A 5 40.86 12.25 3.42
N GLU A 6 40.62 13.13 2.46
CA GLU A 6 39.29 13.31 1.87
C GLU A 6 38.88 11.98 1.23
N GLN A 7 38.01 11.24 1.91
CA GLN A 7 37.31 10.14 1.30
C GLN A 7 36.30 10.74 0.32
N PRO A 8 36.30 10.33 -0.97
CA PRO A 8 35.27 10.76 -1.89
C PRO A 8 33.94 10.26 -1.36
N GLN A 9 33.05 11.19 -1.03
CA GLN A 9 31.67 10.89 -0.68
C GLN A 9 31.05 10.14 -1.87
N MET A 10 30.98 8.82 -1.74
CA MET A 10 30.06 7.99 -2.52
C MET A 10 28.67 8.51 -2.17
N SER A 11 28.17 9.37 -3.05
CA SER A 11 26.76 9.74 -3.08
C SER A 11 26.02 8.44 -3.38
N SER A 12 25.56 7.76 -2.33
CA SER A 12 24.55 6.73 -2.50
C SER A 12 23.41 7.38 -3.28
N PRO A 13 22.87 6.74 -4.32
CA PRO A 13 21.59 7.16 -4.86
C PRO A 13 20.62 7.07 -3.68
N GLN A 14 20.30 8.21 -3.07
CA GLN A 14 19.12 8.28 -2.23
C GLN A 14 18.01 7.74 -3.12
N PRO A 15 17.29 6.69 -2.69
CA PRO A 15 16.20 6.18 -3.49
C PRO A 15 15.31 7.38 -3.69
N ASP A 16 15.23 7.79 -4.95
CA ASP A 16 14.26 8.70 -5.46
C ASP A 16 12.93 8.37 -4.76
N MET A 17 12.11 9.38 -4.49
CA MET A 17 10.69 9.15 -4.24
C MET A 17 10.11 8.58 -5.54
N SER A 18 10.44 7.31 -5.78
CA SER A 18 10.32 6.57 -7.01
C SER A 18 8.86 6.63 -7.40
N GLU A 19 8.58 6.64 -8.69
CA GLU A 19 7.21 6.53 -9.21
C GLU A 19 6.45 5.38 -8.54
N GLU A 20 7.16 4.33 -8.12
CA GLU A 20 6.65 3.22 -7.32
C GLU A 20 6.14 3.66 -5.93
N ALA A 21 6.86 4.51 -5.21
CA ALA A 21 6.43 5.01 -3.90
C ALA A 21 5.17 5.88 -4.03
N ARG A 22 5.15 6.80 -5.02
CA ARG A 22 3.97 7.61 -5.34
C ARG A 22 2.76 6.76 -5.72
N SER A 23 2.97 5.70 -6.50
CA SER A 23 1.92 4.75 -6.87
C SER A 23 1.35 4.03 -5.65
N LYS A 24 2.20 3.53 -4.75
CA LYS A 24 1.78 2.86 -3.50
C LYS A 24 0.97 3.80 -2.60
N ASP A 25 1.42 5.04 -2.42
CA ASP A 25 0.71 6.04 -1.62
C ASP A 25 -0.68 6.35 -2.18
N ALA A 26 -0.83 6.44 -3.51
CA ALA A 26 -2.13 6.64 -4.13
C ALA A 26 -3.12 5.50 -3.84
N PHE A 27 -2.65 4.25 -3.79
CA PHE A 27 -3.49 3.12 -3.38
C PHE A 27 -3.84 3.17 -1.89
N PHE A 28 -2.92 3.59 -1.02
CA PHE A 28 -3.22 3.77 0.41
C PHE A 28 -4.29 4.83 0.64
N ILE A 29 -4.25 5.95 -0.09
CA ILE A 29 -5.26 7.00 -0.02
C ILE A 29 -6.63 6.45 -0.44
N GLN A 30 -6.71 5.77 -1.59
CA GLN A 30 -7.98 5.17 -2.05
C GLN A 30 -8.52 4.13 -1.06
N LEU A 31 -7.64 3.34 -0.45
CA LEU A 31 -8.03 2.35 0.56
C LEU A 31 -8.58 3.04 1.82
N ALA A 32 -8.01 4.16 2.24
CA ALA A 32 -8.52 4.93 3.37
C ALA A 32 -9.90 5.52 3.06
N GLU A 33 -10.08 6.13 1.88
CA GLU A 33 -11.36 6.71 1.45
C GLU A 33 -12.49 5.68 1.44
N ILE A 34 -12.26 4.50 0.86
CA ILE A 34 -13.29 3.44 0.84
C ILE A 34 -13.56 2.89 2.25
N THR A 35 -12.53 2.80 3.09
CA THR A 35 -12.68 2.34 4.48
C THR A 35 -13.56 3.31 5.27
N GLU A 36 -13.33 4.63 5.14
CA GLU A 36 -14.17 5.65 5.75
C GLU A 36 -15.62 5.58 5.24
N ALA A 37 -15.82 5.37 3.94
CA ALA A 37 -17.16 5.18 3.37
C ALA A 37 -17.86 3.93 3.96
N MET A 38 -17.15 2.83 4.15
CA MET A 38 -17.67 1.61 4.78
C MET A 38 -18.02 1.84 6.25
N ILE A 39 -17.18 2.56 7.00
CA ILE A 39 -17.43 2.93 8.40
C ILE A 39 -18.69 3.79 8.49
N ALA A 40 -18.81 4.81 7.64
CA ALA A 40 -19.96 5.71 7.63
C ALA A 40 -21.28 4.98 7.31
N ALA A 41 -21.25 4.01 6.39
CA ALA A 41 -22.44 3.28 5.96
C ALA A 41 -22.84 2.12 6.90
N HIS A 42 -21.87 1.40 7.47
CA HIS A 42 -22.09 0.11 8.12
C HIS A 42 -21.37 -0.07 9.46
N GLY A 43 -20.56 0.89 9.88
CA GLY A 43 -19.81 0.85 11.13
C GLY A 43 -18.44 0.19 11.03
N LYS A 44 -17.65 0.41 12.08
CA LYS A 44 -16.23 0.02 12.14
C LYS A 44 -16.00 -1.50 12.12
N ASP A 45 -16.88 -2.26 12.76
CA ASP A 45 -16.75 -3.72 12.83
C ASP A 45 -16.89 -4.36 11.44
N PHE A 46 -17.86 -3.87 10.65
CA PHE A 46 -18.03 -4.28 9.26
C PHE A 46 -16.81 -3.94 8.42
N ALA A 47 -16.36 -2.68 8.46
CA ALA A 47 -15.22 -2.22 7.68
C ALA A 47 -13.95 -3.04 7.97
N THR A 48 -13.68 -3.28 9.25
CA THR A 48 -12.54 -4.09 9.70
C THR A 48 -12.65 -5.54 9.20
N GLY A 49 -13.81 -6.17 9.36
CA GLY A 49 -14.03 -7.54 8.90
C GLY A 49 -13.85 -7.72 7.40
N ALA A 50 -14.36 -6.77 6.60
CA ALA A 50 -14.22 -6.80 5.14
C ALA A 50 -12.77 -6.62 4.68
N LEU A 51 -11.98 -5.74 5.31
CA LEU A 51 -10.56 -5.55 5.02
C LEU A 51 -9.75 -6.81 5.35
N VAL A 52 -9.98 -7.40 6.53
CA VAL A 52 -9.33 -8.65 6.95
C VAL A 52 -9.66 -9.80 5.99
N LEU A 53 -10.92 -9.93 5.59
CA LEU A 53 -11.34 -10.96 4.63
C LEU A 53 -10.67 -10.77 3.26
N SER A 54 -10.59 -9.53 2.78
CA SER A 54 -9.93 -9.20 1.52
C SER A 54 -8.43 -9.53 1.58
N ALA A 55 -7.75 -9.15 2.66
CA ALA A 55 -6.34 -9.49 2.87
C ALA A 55 -6.12 -11.02 2.91
N LYS A 56 -7.03 -11.77 3.55
CA LYS A 56 -6.99 -13.23 3.57
C LYS A 56 -7.09 -13.81 2.15
N PHE A 57 -8.00 -13.31 1.32
CA PHE A 57 -8.14 -13.81 -0.05
C PHE A 57 -6.89 -13.54 -0.89
N VAL A 58 -6.27 -12.36 -0.71
CA VAL A 58 -4.97 -12.05 -1.34
C VAL A 58 -3.90 -13.05 -0.88
N ALA A 59 -3.78 -13.32 0.42
CA ALA A 59 -2.82 -14.27 0.97
C ALA A 59 -3.05 -15.72 0.48
N GLU A 60 -4.31 -16.09 0.26
CA GLU A 60 -4.70 -17.40 -0.28
C GLU A 60 -4.62 -17.48 -1.82
N GLY A 61 -4.24 -16.39 -2.51
CA GLY A 61 -4.20 -16.33 -3.98
C GLY A 61 -5.59 -16.42 -4.64
N LYS A 62 -6.66 -16.11 -3.90
CA LYS A 62 -8.04 -16.17 -4.38
C LYS A 62 -8.43 -14.87 -5.10
N PRO A 63 -9.25 -14.92 -6.16
CA PRO A 63 -9.80 -13.73 -6.79
C PRO A 63 -10.69 -12.94 -5.81
N LEU A 64 -10.44 -11.64 -5.66
CA LEU A 64 -11.30 -10.74 -4.89
C LEU A 64 -12.62 -10.44 -5.61
N ILE A 65 -12.58 -10.43 -6.94
CA ILE A 65 -13.76 -10.28 -7.79
C ILE A 65 -14.01 -11.63 -8.43
N LYS A 66 -14.98 -12.37 -7.90
CA LYS A 66 -15.68 -13.37 -8.72
C LYS A 66 -16.52 -12.56 -9.69
N ARG A 67 -15.98 -12.25 -10.88
CA ARG A 67 -16.87 -11.86 -11.97
C ARG A 67 -17.71 -13.12 -12.20
N ALA A 68 -18.99 -13.07 -11.80
CA ALA A 68 -19.91 -14.14 -12.15
C ALA A 68 -19.83 -14.23 -13.68
N SER A 69 -19.16 -15.27 -14.19
CA SER A 69 -19.37 -15.70 -15.56
C SER A 69 -20.87 -15.96 -15.64
N GLY A 70 -21.58 -15.11 -16.38
CA GLY A 70 -23.02 -15.14 -16.44
C GLY A 70 -23.59 -16.51 -16.78
N GLY A 71 -24.77 -16.75 -16.24
CA GLY A 71 -25.73 -17.78 -16.62
C GLY A 71 -27.10 -17.26 -16.27
#